data_AF-A0A4Y2EDL6-F1
#
_entry.id   AF-A0A4Y2EDL6-F1
#
_cell.length_a   1.000
_cell.length_b   1.000
_cell.length_c   1.000
_cell.angle_alpha   90.00
_cell.angle_beta   90.00
_cell.angle_gamma   90.00
#
_symmetry.space_group_name_H-M   'P 1'
#
loop_
_entity.id
_entity.type
_entity.pdbx_description
1 polymer ?
#
loop_
_entity_poly.entity_id
_entity_poly.type
_entity_poly.pdbx_seq_one_letter_code
_entity_poly.pdbx_strand_id
1 'polypeptide(L)'
;MIGVNYIGHFLLTNLLCDKLLKHGNASSPARIVNVVCGSFRSGHILNMDEMEGKFEGSYNKRNVYRSSKLALHLMTKELAHKYVEEGVVAYSVDPGL
;
A
#
# COMPACT_ATOMS: atom_id res chain seq x y z
N MET A 1 -8.44 4.49 -9.99
CA MET A 1 -7.63 5.01 -8.86
C MET A 1 -6.98 3.88 -8.07
N ILE A 2 -7.73 2.84 -7.68
CA ILE A 2 -7.18 1.66 -7.01
C ILE A 2 -6.06 0.98 -7.81
N GLY A 3 -6.19 0.92 -9.14
CA GLY A 3 -5.17 0.37 -10.03
C GLY A 3 -3.81 1.03 -9.88
N VAL A 4 -3.76 2.37 -9.89
CA VAL A 4 -2.52 3.14 -9.78
C VAL A 4 -2.03 3.19 -8.33
N ASN A 5 -2.91 3.50 -7.37
CA ASN A 5 -2.52 3.78 -6.00
C ASN A 5 -2.24 2.53 -5.16
N TYR A 6 -2.72 1.35 -5.59
CA TYR A 6 -2.59 0.11 -4.83
C TYR A 6 -2.18 -1.07 -5.69
N ILE A 7 -2.96 -1.48 -6.69
CA ILE A 7 -2.70 -2.75 -7.43
C ILE A 7 -1.34 -2.74 -8.12
N GLY A 8 -0.99 -1.64 -8.79
CA GLY A 8 0.32 -1.49 -9.43
C GLY A 8 1.47 -1.51 -8.42
N HIS A 9 1.30 -0.89 -7.26
CA HIS A 9 2.30 -0.91 -6.18
C HIS A 9 2.44 -2.32 -5.59
N PHE A 10 1.31 -2.99 -5.31
CA PHE A 10 1.29 -4.36 -4.83
C PHE A 10 2.03 -5.31 -5.79
N LEU A 11 1.72 -5.24 -7.08
CA LEU A 11 2.39 -6.07 -8.09
C LEU A 11 3.89 -5.75 -8.18
N LEU A 12 4.25 -4.46 -8.26
CA LEU A 12 5.65 -4.04 -8.31
C LEU A 12 6.44 -4.52 -7.09
N THR A 13 5.89 -4.39 -5.89
CA THR A 13 6.55 -4.85 -4.66
C THR A 13 6.75 -6.37 -4.67
N ASN A 14 5.78 -7.15 -5.13
CA ASN A 14 5.94 -8.60 -5.25
C ASN A 14 7.02 -8.97 -6.27
N LEU A 15 7.07 -8.31 -7.43
CA LEU A 15 8.09 -8.55 -8.45
C LEU A 15 9.51 -8.18 -7.99
N LEU A 16 9.64 -7.20 -7.10
CA LEU A 16 10.92 -6.79 -6.52
C LEU A 16 11.29 -7.54 -5.23
N CYS A 17 10.39 -8.35 -4.68
CA CYS A 17 10.52 -8.93 -3.34
C CYS A 17 11.78 -9.79 -3.22
N ASP A 18 12.03 -10.70 -4.16
CA ASP A 18 13.22 -11.55 -4.18
C ASP A 18 14.52 -10.73 -4.18
N LYS A 19 14.55 -9.62 -4.92
CA LYS A 19 15.71 -8.73 -4.98
C LYS A 19 15.91 -7.98 -3.65
N LEU A 20 14.83 -7.55 -3.01
CA LEU A 20 14.89 -6.90 -1.70
C LEU A 20 15.40 -7.87 -0.63
N LEU A 21 14.86 -9.09 -0.59
CA LEU A 21 15.27 -10.14 0.35
C LEU A 21 16.73 -10.58 0.13
N LYS A 22 17.20 -10.62 -1.12
CA LYS A 22 18.59 -10.98 -1.43
C LYS A 22 19.61 -9.93 -0.97
N HIS A 23 19.23 -8.66 -0.93
CA HIS A 23 20.17 -7.56 -0.72
C HIS A 23 19.99 -6.81 0.61
N GLY A 24 18.84 -6.97 1.29
CA GLY A 24 18.61 -6.47 2.64
C GLY A 24 19.28 -7.37 3.69
N ASN A 25 19.73 -6.77 4.79
CA ASN A 25 20.23 -7.49 5.97
C ASN A 25 20.14 -6.60 7.21
N ALA A 26 20.42 -7.15 8.39
CA ALA A 26 20.32 -6.44 9.67
C ALA A 26 21.20 -5.18 9.75
N SER A 27 22.38 -5.17 9.12
CA SER A 27 23.30 -4.02 9.14
C SER A 27 22.99 -2.97 8.07
N SER A 28 22.30 -3.37 6.99
CA SER A 28 21.88 -2.49 5.89
C SER A 28 20.55 -2.98 5.31
N PRO A 29 19.42 -2.62 5.95
CA PRO A 29 18.13 -3.16 5.55
C PRO A 29 17.66 -2.55 4.23
N ALA A 30 17.07 -3.39 3.36
CA ALA A 30 16.36 -2.91 2.20
C ALA A 30 15.07 -2.21 2.63
N ARG A 31 14.67 -1.13 1.96
CA ARG A 31 13.56 -0.28 2.41
C ARG A 31 12.48 -0.17 1.35
N ILE A 32 11.24 -0.39 1.77
CA ILE A 32 10.04 -0.08 0.99
C ILE A 32 9.39 1.14 1.64
N VAL A 33 9.25 2.23 0.90
CA VAL A 33 8.60 3.45 1.39
C VAL A 33 7.38 3.75 0.54
N ASN A 34 6.19 3.62 1.13
CA ASN A 34 4.93 3.89 0.46
C ASN A 34 4.37 5.26 0.87
N VAL A 35 4.11 6.11 -0.12
CA VAL A 35 3.53 7.44 0.10
C VAL A 35 2.01 7.31 0.26
N VAL A 36 1.55 7.46 1.49
CA VAL A 36 0.14 7.45 1.88
C VAL A 36 -0.38 8.88 2.08
N CYS A 37 -1.61 9.01 2.58
CA CYS A 37 -2.22 10.29 2.96
C CYS A 37 -3.08 10.03 4.19
N GLY A 38 -3.00 10.88 5.22
CA GLY A 38 -3.64 10.72 6.52
C GLY A 38 -5.16 10.54 6.46
N SER A 39 -5.78 10.93 5.33
CA SER A 39 -7.18 10.62 5.02
C SER A 39 -7.51 9.11 5.07
N PHE A 40 -6.51 8.22 4.94
CA PHE A 40 -6.70 6.76 5.10
C PHE A 40 -7.31 6.41 6.46
N ARG A 41 -7.06 7.21 7.51
CA ARG A 41 -7.60 7.00 8.87
C ARG A 41 -9.13 7.08 8.92
N SER A 42 -9.73 7.77 7.96
CA SER A 42 -11.19 7.90 7.79
C SER A 42 -11.75 7.03 6.66
N GLY A 43 -10.92 6.16 6.08
CA GLY A 43 -11.29 5.26 4.98
C GLY A 43 -11.79 3.91 5.47
N HIS A 44 -12.45 3.19 4.57
CA HIS A 44 -12.83 1.79 4.73
C HIS A 44 -12.38 1.02 3.46
N ILE A 45 -12.09 -0.27 3.59
CA ILE A 45 -11.83 -1.11 2.43
C ILE A 45 -13.17 -1.38 1.74
N LEU A 46 -13.29 -0.87 0.52
CA LEU A 46 -14.43 -1.12 -0.36
C LEU A 46 -14.21 -2.43 -1.10
N ASN A 47 -15.29 -3.03 -1.62
CA ASN A 47 -15.13 -4.15 -2.53
C ASN A 47 -14.61 -3.69 -3.91
N MET A 48 -14.16 -4.63 -4.74
CA MET A 48 -13.58 -4.29 -6.05
C MET A 48 -14.58 -3.63 -6.99
N ASP A 49 -15.85 -4.05 -6.98
CA ASP A 49 -16.87 -3.45 -7.83
C ASP A 49 -17.14 -1.99 -7.46
N GLU A 50 -17.18 -1.65 -6.17
CA GLU A 50 -17.26 -0.26 -5.69
C GLU A 50 -16.03 0.55 -6.09
N MET A 51 -14.83 -0.03 -5.99
CA MET A 51 -13.57 0.65 -6.36
C MET A 51 -13.43 0.88 -7.87
N GLU A 52 -14.01 -0.01 -8.68
CA GLU A 52 -14.04 0.07 -10.14
C GLU A 52 -15.25 0.84 -10.67
N GLY A 53 -16.18 1.25 -9.80
CA GLY A 53 -17.39 1.98 -10.18
C GLY A 53 -18.43 1.11 -10.90
N LYS A 54 -18.41 -0.19 -10.65
CA LYS A 54 -19.32 -1.20 -11.21
C LYS A 54 -20.55 -1.49 -10.34
N PHE A 55 -20.73 -0.77 -9.22
CA PHE A 55 -21.85 -0.98 -8.30
C PHE A 55 -23.05 -0.07 -8.64
N GLU A 56 -24.26 -0.45 -8.22
CA GLU A 56 -25.53 0.23 -8.57
C GLU A 56 -25.74 1.63 -7.93
N GLY A 57 -24.71 2.24 -7.31
CA GLY A 57 -24.80 3.56 -6.68
C GLY A 57 -23.83 4.60 -7.23
N SER A 58 -23.82 5.77 -6.60
CA SER A 58 -22.98 6.88 -7.05
C SER A 58 -21.51 6.65 -6.70
N TYR A 59 -20.64 6.72 -7.72
CA TYR A 59 -19.20 6.58 -7.55
C TYR A 59 -18.61 7.70 -6.69
N ASN A 60 -18.23 7.37 -5.46
CA ASN A 60 -17.63 8.33 -4.53
C ASN A 60 -16.10 8.33 -4.63
N LYS A 61 -15.57 9.23 -5.47
CA LYS A 61 -14.13 9.43 -5.69
C LYS A 61 -13.31 9.57 -4.40
N ARG A 62 -13.85 10.27 -3.39
CA ARG A 62 -13.15 10.51 -2.12
C ARG A 62 -13.04 9.23 -1.31
N ASN A 63 -14.10 8.42 -1.26
CA ASN A 63 -14.08 7.13 -0.57
C ASN A 63 -13.13 6.16 -1.28
N VAL A 64 -13.16 6.09 -2.61
CA VAL A 64 -12.24 5.23 -3.38
C VAL A 64 -10.78 5.67 -3.17
N TYR A 65 -10.50 6.98 -3.11
CA TYR A 65 -9.17 7.49 -2.77
C TYR A 65 -8.71 7.05 -1.38
N ARG A 66 -9.53 7.32 -0.36
CA ARG A 66 -9.24 6.92 1.02
C ARG A 66 -9.04 5.42 1.14
N SER A 67 -9.88 4.63 0.47
CA SER A 67 -9.78 3.17 0.41
C SER A 67 -8.45 2.73 -0.21
N SER A 68 -8.03 3.34 -1.33
CA SER A 68 -6.75 3.03 -1.96
C SER A 68 -5.54 3.36 -1.06
N LYS A 69 -5.60 4.46 -0.30
CA LYS A 69 -4.55 4.84 0.65
C LYS A 69 -4.55 3.97 1.91
N LEU A 70 -5.72 3.51 2.35
CA LEU A 70 -5.84 2.52 3.43
C LEU A 70 -5.27 1.17 3.01
N ALA A 71 -5.59 0.68 1.80
CA ALA A 71 -5.03 -0.56 1.27
C ALA A 71 -3.50 -0.51 1.18
N LEU A 72 -2.94 0.61 0.70
CA LEU A 72 -1.49 0.80 0.65
C LEU A 72 -0.85 0.85 2.06
N HIS A 73 -1.51 1.49 3.02
CA HIS A 73 -1.05 1.50 4.42
C HIS A 73 -1.08 0.10 5.05
N LEU A 74 -2.16 -0.67 4.85
CA LEU A 74 -2.28 -2.04 5.36
C LEU A 74 -1.24 -2.96 4.73
N MET A 75 -1.02 -2.87 3.42
CA MET A 75 0.07 -3.60 2.74
C MET A 75 1.43 -3.26 3.35
N THR A 76 1.68 -1.99 3.65
CA THR A 76 2.93 -1.59 4.31
C THR A 76 3.09 -2.24 5.68
N LYS A 77 2.03 -2.28 6.49
CA LYS A 77 2.06 -2.96 7.80
C LYS A 77 2.35 -4.45 7.65
N GLU A 78 1.72 -5.11 6.69
CA GLU A 78 1.95 -6.53 6.41
C GLU A 78 3.39 -6.80 5.98
N LEU A 79 3.93 -6.00 5.06
CA LEU A 79 5.33 -6.12 4.62
C LEU A 79 6.32 -5.92 5.77
N ALA A 80 6.07 -4.93 6.63
CA ALA A 80 6.91 -4.66 7.79
C ALA A 80 6.88 -5.81 8.79
N HIS A 81 5.71 -6.42 9.01
CA HIS A 81 5.59 -7.58 9.89
C HIS A 81 6.24 -8.83 9.29
N LYS A 82 6.03 -9.06 7.98
CA LYS A 82 6.42 -10.28 7.31
C LYS A 82 7.92 -10.39 7.05
N TYR A 83 8.61 -9.28 6.78
CA TYR A 83 9.98 -9.32 6.25
C TYR A 83 11.05 -8.63 7.11
N VAL A 84 10.70 -8.20 8.33
CA VAL A 84 11.64 -7.47 9.20
C VAL A 84 12.84 -8.33 9.60
N GLU A 85 12.63 -9.61 9.88
CA GLU A 85 13.69 -10.55 10.27
C GLU A 85 14.61 -10.89 9.08
N GLU A 86 14.10 -10.80 7.85
CA GLU A 86 14.83 -10.96 6.60
C GLU A 86 15.57 -9.67 6.16
N GLY A 87 15.59 -8.63 7.00
CA GLY A 87 16.31 -7.39 6.73
C GLY A 87 15.61 -6.49 5.71
N VAL A 88 14.29 -6.60 5.57
CA VAL A 88 13.46 -5.68 4.78
C VAL A 88 12.53 -4.92 5.70
N VAL A 89 12.61 -3.58 5.66
CA VAL A 89 11.74 -2.71 6.44
C VAL A 89 10.78 -1.96 5.53
N ALA A 90 9.54 -1.79 5.97
CA ALA A 90 8.51 -1.08 5.21
C ALA A 90 7.90 0.07 6.02
N TYR A 91 7.77 1.25 5.40
CA TYR A 91 7.25 2.45 6.04
C TYR A 91 6.16 3.13 5.21
N SER A 92 5.16 3.67 5.91
CA SER A 92 4.15 4.54 5.34
C SER A 92 4.50 5.98 5.68
N VAL A 93 4.53 6.86 4.69
CA VAL A 93 4.79 8.29 4.89
C VAL A 93 3.65 9.13 4.33
N ASP A 94 3.18 10.10 5.11
CA ASP A 94 2.32 11.18 4.63
C ASP A 94 3.17 12.46 4.62
N PRO A 95 3.50 13.03 3.44
CA PRO A 95 4.34 14.21 3.34
C PRO A 95 3.64 15.51 3.78
N GLY A 96 2.34 15.46 4.08
CA GLY A 96 1.55 16.65 4.39
C GLY A 96 0.90 17.28 3.15
N LEU A 97 0.42 18.51 3.32
CA LEU A 97 -0.16 19.36 2.28
C LEU A 97 0.83 20.44 1.84
#